data_AF-A0A7K4IA20-F1
#
_entry.id   AF-A0A7K4IA20-F1
#
_cell.length_a   1.000
_cell.length_b   1.000
_cell.length_c   1.000
_cell.angle_alpha   90.00
_cell.angle_beta   90.00
_cell.angle_gamma   90.00
#
_symmetry.space_group_name_H-M   'P 1'
#
loop_
_entity.id
_entity.type
_entity.pdbx_description
1 polymer ?
#
loop_
_entity_poly.entity_id
_entity_poly.type
_entity_poly.pdbx_seq_one_letter_code
_entity_poly.pdbx_strand_id
1 'polypeptide(L)'
;MSLSDRRAHITIPASLPVDTLLKALERGHDYRWTRVTTKPVLVVHGFSSSGLPQLLIVNNSIIAEDGQPAFVEGLTRLIAVLSGGR
;
A
#
# COMPACT_ATOMS: atom_id res chain seq x y z
N MET A 1 24.74 -4.98 -7.71
CA MET A 1 23.27 -5.18 -7.79
C MET A 1 22.65 -3.81 -7.97
N SER A 2 21.98 -3.57 -9.09
CA SER A 2 21.42 -2.24 -9.41
C SER A 2 20.34 -1.88 -8.39
N LEU A 3 20.41 -0.66 -7.83
CA LEU A 3 19.47 -0.08 -6.87
C LEU A 3 18.06 0.19 -7.46
N SER A 4 17.76 -0.32 -8.66
CA SER A 4 16.60 0.12 -9.47
C SER A 4 15.32 -0.72 -9.33
N ASP A 5 15.35 -1.92 -8.75
CA ASP A 5 14.30 -2.93 -9.04
C ASP A 5 13.44 -3.40 -7.84
N ARG A 6 13.03 -2.51 -6.92
CA ARG A 6 12.05 -2.89 -5.87
C ARG A 6 10.92 -1.90 -5.69
N ARG A 7 10.52 -1.22 -6.77
CA ARG A 7 9.25 -0.51 -6.81
C ARG A 7 8.18 -1.44 -7.38
N ALA A 8 7.21 -1.80 -6.54
CA ALA A 8 6.05 -2.55 -6.99
C ALA A 8 4.85 -1.62 -7.15
N HIS A 9 4.14 -1.77 -8.27
CA HIS A 9 2.93 -1.02 -8.58
C HIS A 9 1.72 -1.95 -8.41
N ILE A 10 0.77 -1.55 -7.57
CA ILE A 10 -0.43 -2.32 -7.27
C ILE A 10 -1.65 -1.44 -7.55
N THR A 11 -2.58 -1.94 -8.36
CA THR A 11 -3.82 -1.22 -8.69
C THR A 11 -4.90 -1.52 -7.66
N ILE A 12 -5.53 -0.48 -7.13
CA ILE A 12 -6.70 -0.54 -6.26
C ILE A 12 -7.96 -0.57 -7.15
N PRO A 13 -8.77 -1.64 -7.09
CA PRO A 13 -10.02 -1.71 -7.83
C PRO A 13 -10.95 -0.55 -7.46
N ALA A 14 -11.68 -0.02 -8.44
CA ALA A 14 -12.62 1.09 -8.22
C ALA A 14 -13.76 0.73 -7.23
N SER A 15 -14.04 -0.56 -7.04
CA SER A 15 -14.98 -1.08 -6.06
C SER A 15 -14.50 -0.99 -4.62
N LEU A 16 -13.21 -0.73 -4.39
CA LEU A 16 -12.62 -0.62 -3.05
C LEU A 16 -12.39 0.87 -2.69
N PRO A 17 -13.14 1.42 -1.72
CA PRO A 17 -12.84 2.74 -1.18
C PRO A 17 -11.43 2.76 -0.57
N VAL A 18 -10.62 3.75 -0.94
CA VAL A 18 -9.24 3.88 -0.44
C VAL A 18 -9.21 3.93 1.08
N ASP A 19 -10.13 4.65 1.72
CA ASP A 19 -10.22 4.74 3.20
C ASP A 19 -10.39 3.38 3.88
N THR A 20 -11.06 2.43 3.23
CA THR A 20 -11.20 1.05 3.75
C THR A 20 -9.86 0.33 3.74
N LEU A 21 -9.10 0.47 2.66
CA LEU A 21 -7.74 -0.07 2.55
C LEU A 21 -6.81 0.56 3.58
N LEU A 22 -6.85 1.89 3.75
CA LEU A 22 -6.01 2.59 4.72
C LEU A 22 -6.25 2.04 6.13
N LYS A 23 -7.52 1.96 6.55
CA LYS A 23 -7.90 1.43 7.88
C LYS A 23 -7.48 -0.02 8.08
N ALA A 24 -7.56 -0.84 7.03
CA ALA A 24 -7.11 -2.23 7.10
C ALA A 24 -5.59 -2.32 7.33
N LEU A 25 -4.82 -1.49 6.62
CA LEU A 25 -3.37 -1.42 6.75
C LEU A 25 -2.92 -0.78 8.08
N GLU A 26 -3.64 0.23 8.58
CA GLU A 26 -3.41 0.80 9.92
C GLU A 26 -3.59 -0.26 11.01
N ARG A 27 -4.68 -1.05 10.95
CA ARG A 27 -5.00 -2.03 11.99
C ARG A 27 -4.21 -3.33 11.88
N GLY A 28 -3.92 -3.77 10.66
CA GLY A 28 -3.28 -5.07 10.42
C GLY A 28 -1.75 -5.01 10.37
N HIS A 29 -1.18 -3.85 10.05
CA HIS A 29 0.25 -3.71 9.75
C HIS A 29 0.87 -2.43 10.35
N ASP A 30 0.16 -1.74 11.27
CA ASP A 30 0.63 -0.54 11.97
C ASP A 30 1.13 0.59 11.05
N TYR A 31 0.57 0.68 9.83
CA TYR A 31 0.84 1.80 8.94
C TYR A 31 0.27 3.10 9.52
N ARG A 32 0.96 4.23 9.29
CA ARG A 32 0.50 5.55 9.73
C ARG A 32 0.49 6.54 8.57
N TRP A 33 -0.67 7.09 8.24
CA TRP A 33 -0.82 7.86 7.00
C TRP A 33 -0.46 9.33 7.17
N THR A 34 0.39 9.86 6.27
CA THR A 34 0.61 11.30 6.13
C THR A 34 -0.02 11.78 4.83
N ARG A 35 -0.99 12.68 4.93
CA ARG A 35 -1.64 13.29 3.76
C ARG A 35 -0.80 14.46 3.27
N VAL A 36 -0.21 14.32 2.08
CA VAL A 36 0.73 15.31 1.54
C VAL A 36 0.01 16.39 0.71
N THR A 37 -1.13 16.07 0.07
CA THR A 37 -1.92 17.08 -0.68
C THR A 37 -3.43 16.87 -0.60
N THR A 38 -4.20 17.85 -1.10
CA THR A 38 -5.68 17.79 -1.21
C THR A 38 -6.17 16.87 -2.32
N LYS A 39 -5.38 16.66 -3.39
CA LYS A 39 -5.56 15.57 -4.37
C LYS A 39 -4.97 14.29 -3.77
N PRO A 40 -5.48 13.08 -4.06
CA PRO A 40 -5.17 11.88 -3.27
C PRO A 40 -3.74 11.41 -3.54
N VAL A 41 -2.79 12.07 -2.88
CA VAL A 41 -1.39 11.71 -2.75
C VAL A 41 -1.18 11.54 -1.26
N LEU A 42 -1.25 10.28 -0.83
CA LEU A 42 -0.99 9.85 0.53
C LEU A 42 0.38 9.17 0.54
N VAL A 43 1.30 9.68 1.35
CA VAL A 43 2.64 9.12 1.46
C VAL A 43 2.80 8.57 2.86
N VAL A 44 3.26 7.32 2.96
CA VAL A 44 3.34 6.62 4.23
C VAL A 44 4.62 5.86 4.39
N HIS A 45 5.18 6.02 5.59
CA HIS A 45 6.21 5.17 6.13
C HIS A 45 5.54 4.15 7.05
N GLY A 46 5.84 2.85 6.87
CA GLY A 46 5.58 1.89 7.94
C GLY A 46 6.29 2.35 9.21
N PHE A 47 5.66 2.24 10.38
CA PHE A 47 6.34 2.60 11.63
C PHE A 47 7.63 1.78 11.75
N SER A 48 8.74 2.47 12.03
CA SER A 48 10.11 2.13 11.63
C SER A 48 10.77 0.97 12.41
N SER A 49 10.01 -0.05 12.80
CA SER A 49 10.49 -1.16 13.61
C SER A 49 10.40 -2.54 12.93
N SER A 50 9.71 -2.67 11.78
CA SER A 50 9.34 -4.00 11.26
C SER A 50 9.57 -4.22 9.76
N GLY A 51 10.62 -3.67 9.13
CA GLY A 51 11.00 -4.05 7.75
C GLY A 51 9.89 -3.94 6.68
N LEU A 52 8.84 -3.16 6.95
CA LEU A 52 7.72 -2.96 6.04
C LEU A 52 8.08 -1.92 4.97
N PRO A 53 7.64 -2.11 3.72
CA PRO A 53 7.93 -1.16 2.66
C PRO A 53 7.17 0.14 2.86
N GLN A 54 7.75 1.22 2.33
CA GLN A 54 7.06 2.51 2.27
C GLN A 54 5.98 2.45 1.19
N LEU A 55 4.80 2.99 1.49
CA LEU A 55 3.66 2.96 0.57
C LEU A 55 3.31 4.40 0.17
N LEU A 56 3.29 4.63 -1.14
CA LEU A 56 2.79 5.84 -1.77
C LEU A 56 1.48 5.50 -2.47
N ILE A 57 0.37 6.07 -2.03
CA ILE A 57 -0.93 5.92 -2.69
C ILE A 57 -1.24 7.17 -3.49
N VAL A 58 -1.42 6.98 -4.80
CA VAL A 58 -1.76 8.03 -5.76
C VAL A 58 -2.99 7.59 -6.52
N ASN A 59 -4.10 8.30 -6.37
CA ASN A 59 -5.40 7.93 -6.94
C ASN A 59 -5.79 6.49 -6.56
N ASN A 60 -5.86 5.60 -7.55
CA ASN A 60 -6.19 4.18 -7.41
C ASN A 60 -4.94 3.28 -7.51
N SER A 61 -3.76 3.81 -7.23
CA SER A 61 -2.51 3.06 -7.34
C SER A 61 -1.72 3.14 -6.05
N ILE A 62 -1.11 2.02 -5.66
CA ILE A 62 -0.13 1.92 -4.59
C ILE A 62 1.23 1.68 -5.22
N ILE A 63 2.21 2.45 -4.77
CA ILE A 63 3.61 2.28 -5.09
C ILE A 63 4.29 1.84 -3.78
N ALA A 64 4.79 0.61 -3.76
CA ALA A 64 5.57 0.09 -2.63
C ALA A 64 7.06 0.27 -2.93
N GLU A 65 7.73 1.12 -2.16
CA GLU A 65 9.20 1.24 -2.20
C GLU A 65 9.83 0.17 -1.29
N ASP A 66 10.82 -0.54 -1.82
CA ASP A 66 11.46 -1.70 -1.18
C ASP A 66 10.51 -2.87 -0.88
N GLY A 67 9.44 -3.00 -1.68
CA GLY A 67 8.48 -4.09 -1.57
C GLY A 67 9.11 -5.46 -1.88
N GLN A 68 9.30 -6.30 -0.86
CA GLN A 68 9.65 -7.71 -1.08
C GLN A 68 8.50 -8.41 -1.83
N PRO A 69 8.78 -9.35 -2.75
CA PRO A 69 7.74 -10.04 -3.51
C PRO A 69 6.62 -10.65 -2.64
N ALA A 70 6.99 -11.25 -1.51
CA ALA A 70 6.04 -11.83 -0.56
C ALA A 70 5.08 -10.78 0.06
N PHE A 71 5.57 -9.56 0.32
CA PHE A 71 4.73 -8.47 0.80
C PHE A 71 3.76 -8.01 -0.29
N VAL A 72 4.25 -7.83 -1.51
CA VAL A 72 3.44 -7.38 -2.66
C VAL A 72 2.32 -8.37 -2.93
N GLU A 73 2.61 -9.67 -2.87
CA GLU A 73 1.62 -10.73 -3.02
C GLU A 73 0.57 -10.69 -1.90
N GLY A 74 1.01 -10.55 -0.64
CA GLY A 74 0.12 -10.44 0.52
C GLY A 74 -0.81 -9.23 0.42
N LEU A 75 -0.26 -8.07 0.04
CA LEU A 75 -1.03 -6.84 -0.16
C LEU A 75 -2.03 -6.98 -1.32
N THR A 76 -1.63 -7.63 -2.41
CA THR A 76 -2.53 -7.89 -3.55
C THR A 76 -3.70 -8.79 -3.15
N ARG A 77 -3.44 -9.85 -2.36
CA ARG A 77 -4.50 -10.72 -1.82
C ARG A 77 -5.43 -9.98 -0.87
N LEU A 78 -4.88 -9.15 0.01
CA LEU A 78 -5.69 -8.30 0.92
C LEU A 78 -6.65 -7.41 0.12
N ILE A 79 -6.14 -6.74 -0.91
CA ILE A 79 -6.96 -5.89 -1.79
C ILE A 79 -8.07 -6.71 -2.46
N ALA A 80 -7.74 -7.89 -3.00
CA ALA A 80 -8.73 -8.77 -3.63
C ALA A 80 -9.87 -9.16 -2.67
N VAL A 81 -9.53 -9.54 -1.43
CA VAL A 81 -10.52 -9.88 -0.39
C VAL A 81 -11.40 -8.68 -0.03
N LEU A 82 -10.78 -7.51 0.17
CA LEU A 82 -11.52 -6.28 0.50
C LEU A 82 -12.41 -5.78 -0.64
N SER A 83 -12.04 -6.07 -1.89
CA SER A 83 -12.84 -5.78 -3.08
C SER A 83 -14.00 -6.76 -3.32
N GLY A 84 -14.17 -7.78 -2.47
CA GLY A 84 -15.21 -8.80 -2.62
C GLY A 84 -14.84 -9.95 -3.58
N GLY A 85 -13.57 -10.07 -3.95
CA GLY A 85 -13.06 -11.22 -4.70
C GLY A 85 -12.99 -12.46 -3.81
N ARG A 86 -13.76 -13.50 -4.16
CA ARG A 86 -13.57 -14.87 -3.70
C ARG A 86 -12.63 -15.60 -4.64
#